data_AF-A0A537LMB9-F1
#
_entry.id   AF-A0A537LMB9-F1
#
_cell.length_a   1.000
_cell.length_b   1.000
_cell.length_c   1.000
_cell.angle_alpha   90.00
_cell.angle_beta   90.00
_cell.angle_gamma   90.00
#
_symmetry.space_group_name_H-M   'P 1'
#
loop_
_entity.id
_entity.type
_entity.pdbx_description
1 polymer ?
#
loop_
_entity_poly.entity_id
_entity_poly.type
_entity_poly.pdbx_seq_one_letter_code
_entity_poly.pdbx_strand_id
1 'polypeptide(L)'
;MSTAGAIQPFEFVGCLELREMLGRAAWDERELLAGIEDVPAGSISYHTRSYFLRSRYLAAPYPNDFATWAAIQVRDRVLGERLAVVDLFDFADVEQLRGELVGIIDHHLTTL
;
A
#
# COMPACT_ATOMS: atom_id res chain seq x y z
N MET A 1 11.73 40.47 3.29
CA MET A 1 12.11 39.08 3.64
C MET A 1 11.66 38.85 5.07
N SER A 2 10.73 37.93 5.31
CA SER A 2 10.25 37.62 6.67
C SER A 2 11.39 36.95 7.46
N THR A 3 11.75 37.52 8.60
CA THR A 3 12.75 37.03 9.56
C THR A 3 12.14 36.18 10.67
N ALA A 4 10.83 35.89 10.60
CA ALA A 4 10.17 35.04 11.58
C ALA A 4 10.57 33.58 11.34
N GLY A 5 11.53 33.09 12.13
CA GLY A 5 11.86 31.67 12.22
C GLY A 5 10.79 30.89 12.98
N ALA A 6 10.76 29.57 12.78
CA ALA A 6 9.87 28.69 13.54
C ALA A 6 10.21 28.72 15.05
N ILE A 7 9.20 28.48 15.90
CA ILE A 7 9.35 28.44 17.36
C ILE A 7 10.19 27.21 17.79
N GLN A 8 10.21 26.16 16.97
CA GLN A 8 11.01 24.95 17.18
C GLN A 8 11.83 24.62 15.94
N PRO A 9 13.04 24.06 16.09
CA PRO A 9 13.85 23.60 14.96
C PRO A 9 13.18 22.40 14.27
N PHE A 10 13.40 22.25 12.97
CA PHE A 10 13.07 21.03 12.25
C PHE A 10 14.16 19.99 12.51
N GLU A 11 13.79 18.79 12.97
CA GLU A 11 14.72 17.70 13.24
C GLU A 11 14.72 16.69 12.09
N PHE A 12 15.90 16.48 11.48
CA PHE A 12 16.09 15.41 10.50
C PHE A 12 16.30 14.09 11.22
N VAL A 13 15.42 13.12 10.96
CA VAL A 13 15.48 11.78 11.56
C VAL A 13 15.69 10.71 10.49
N GLY A 14 16.52 9.73 10.80
CA GLY A 14 16.64 8.50 10.01
C GLY A 14 15.63 7.46 10.46
N CYS A 15 15.28 6.54 9.57
CA CYS A 15 14.42 5.39 9.87
C CYS A 15 14.99 4.12 9.21
N LEU A 16 14.78 2.97 9.86
CA LEU A 16 15.02 1.66 9.29
C LEU A 16 13.69 0.88 9.28
N GLU A 17 13.36 0.29 8.13
CA GLU A 17 12.23 -0.63 8.00
C GLU A 17 12.67 -2.04 8.43
N LEU A 18 12.16 -2.53 9.55
CA LEU A 18 12.33 -3.93 9.97
C LEU A 18 11.25 -4.80 9.35
N ARG A 19 11.64 -5.94 8.76
CA ARG A 19 10.75 -6.84 8.04
C ARG A 19 10.53 -8.12 8.83
N GLU A 20 9.26 -8.47 9.03
CA GLU A 20 8.83 -9.71 9.66
C GLU A 20 8.00 -10.52 8.67
N MET A 21 8.25 -11.82 8.60
CA MET A 21 7.46 -12.75 7.78
C MET A 21 6.21 -13.15 8.54
N LEU A 22 5.03 -12.83 8.00
CA LEU A 22 3.75 -13.14 8.67
C LEU A 22 3.24 -14.57 8.42
N GLY A 23 3.90 -15.35 7.56
CA GLY A 23 3.45 -16.71 7.21
C GLY A 23 2.13 -16.75 6.44
N ARG A 24 1.75 -15.64 5.80
CA ARG A 24 0.51 -15.49 5.02
C ARG A 24 0.82 -15.42 3.54
N ALA A 25 -0.06 -15.98 2.72
CA ALA A 25 0.03 -15.96 1.27
C ALA A 25 -1.38 -15.84 0.69
N ALA A 26 -1.46 -15.34 -0.55
CA ALA A 26 -2.65 -15.31 -1.36
C ALA A 26 -2.33 -15.89 -2.74
N TRP A 27 -3.23 -16.74 -3.25
CA TRP A 27 -3.14 -17.36 -4.57
C TRP A 27 -4.09 -16.73 -5.59
N ASP A 28 -5.12 -16.03 -5.11
CA ASP A 28 -6.11 -15.33 -5.92
C ASP A 28 -6.59 -14.04 -5.22
N GLU A 29 -7.47 -13.29 -5.89
CA GLU A 29 -8.00 -12.02 -5.42
C GLU A 29 -8.86 -12.16 -4.15
N ARG A 30 -9.50 -13.32 -3.94
CA ARG A 30 -10.33 -13.59 -2.75
C ARG A 30 -9.45 -13.82 -1.53
N GLU A 31 -8.38 -14.59 -1.69
CA GLU A 31 -7.39 -14.78 -0.64
C GLU A 31 -6.61 -13.49 -0.35
N LEU A 32 -6.37 -12.66 -1.38
CA LEU A 32 -5.79 -11.33 -1.19
C LEU A 32 -6.71 -10.45 -0.34
N LEU A 33 -8.01 -10.43 -0.65
CA LEU A 33 -9.01 -9.69 0.13
C LEU A 33 -8.99 -10.11 1.60
N ALA A 34 -9.15 -11.41 1.86
CA ALA A 34 -9.13 -11.96 3.23
C ALA A 34 -7.81 -11.67 3.94
N GLY A 35 -6.69 -11.73 3.22
CA GLY A 35 -5.37 -11.36 3.74
C GLY A 35 -5.30 -9.88 4.15
N ILE A 36 -5.76 -8.98 3.29
CA ILE A 36 -5.78 -7.53 3.55
C ILE A 36 -6.72 -7.19 4.71
N GLU A 37 -7.80 -7.93 4.93
CA GLU A 37 -8.69 -7.72 6.08
C GLU A 37 -8.02 -8.10 7.41
N ASP A 38 -7.18 -9.15 7.43
CA ASP A 38 -6.70 -9.76 8.68
C ASP A 38 -5.23 -9.41 9.06
N VAL A 39 -4.40 -8.95 8.11
CA VAL A 39 -3.00 -8.62 8.42
C VAL A 39 -2.86 -7.38 9.33
N PRO A 40 -1.80 -7.28 10.15
CA PRO A 40 -1.52 -6.07 10.92
C PRO A 40 -1.36 -4.82 10.03
N ALA A 41 -1.71 -3.65 10.58
CA ALA A 41 -1.52 -2.33 9.98
C ALA A 41 -0.13 -2.11 9.34
N GLY A 42 0.91 -2.64 9.99
CA GLY A 42 2.29 -2.57 9.49
C GLY A 42 2.49 -3.29 8.16
N SER A 43 1.77 -4.38 7.90
CA SER A 43 1.82 -5.10 6.62
C SER A 43 1.19 -4.30 5.49
N ILE A 44 0.04 -3.66 5.74
CA ILE A 44 -0.59 -2.74 4.78
C ILE A 44 0.36 -1.60 4.46
N SER A 45 0.90 -0.93 5.50
CA SER A 45 1.87 0.17 5.31
C SER A 45 3.11 -0.27 4.54
N TYR A 46 3.63 -1.47 4.83
CA TYR A 46 4.76 -2.07 4.13
C TYR A 46 4.46 -2.21 2.64
N HIS A 47 3.37 -2.88 2.26
CA HIS A 47 3.03 -3.16 0.87
C HIS A 47 2.53 -1.95 0.07
N THR A 48 2.29 -0.82 0.73
CA THR A 48 1.77 0.42 0.13
C THR A 48 2.74 1.59 0.30
N ARG A 49 2.77 2.25 1.47
CA ARG A 49 3.49 3.51 1.73
C ARG A 49 5.01 3.32 1.78
N SER A 50 5.48 2.25 2.42
CA SER A 50 6.92 1.99 2.54
C SER A 50 7.56 1.50 1.25
N TYR A 51 6.76 1.23 0.22
CA TYR A 51 7.21 0.88 -1.12
C TYR A 51 8.30 1.83 -1.64
N PHE A 52 8.14 3.15 -1.41
CA PHE A 52 9.09 4.18 -1.84
C PHE A 52 10.42 4.17 -1.08
N LEU A 53 10.49 3.56 0.11
CA LEU A 53 11.74 3.42 0.87
C LEU A 53 12.65 2.33 0.31
N ARG A 54 12.14 1.50 -0.62
CA ARG A 54 12.88 0.38 -1.19
C ARG A 54 13.62 0.83 -2.46
N SER A 55 14.91 1.13 -2.32
CA SER A 55 15.86 1.62 -3.34
C SER A 55 15.89 0.89 -4.71
N ARG A 56 15.19 -0.24 -4.89
CA ARG A 56 15.16 -1.01 -6.14
C ARG A 56 13.85 -0.90 -6.93
N TYR A 57 12.83 -0.22 -6.41
CA TYR A 57 11.47 -0.22 -6.99
C TYR A 57 11.16 0.97 -7.91
N LEU A 58 12.17 1.73 -8.33
CA LEU A 58 12.01 2.85 -9.29
C LEU A 58 11.55 2.42 -10.71
N ALA A 59 11.26 1.14 -10.93
CA ALA A 59 10.88 0.60 -12.24
C ALA A 59 9.66 -0.34 -12.22
N ALA A 60 8.92 -0.49 -11.12
CA ALA A 60 7.70 -1.28 -11.19
C ALA A 60 6.55 -0.48 -11.81
N PRO A 61 5.70 -1.12 -12.63
CA PRO A 61 4.64 -0.44 -13.38
C PRO A 61 3.50 0.11 -12.49
N TYR A 62 3.46 -0.27 -11.21
CA TYR A 62 2.40 0.12 -10.27
C TYR A 62 3.00 0.65 -8.96
N PRO A 63 2.29 1.55 -8.25
CA PRO A 63 2.82 2.28 -7.10
C PRO A 63 2.75 1.51 -5.77
N ASN A 64 2.19 0.29 -5.77
CA ASN A 64 2.13 -0.57 -4.58
C ASN A 64 2.22 -2.05 -4.96
N ASP A 65 2.54 -2.89 -3.97
CA ASP A 65 2.77 -4.32 -4.16
C ASP A 65 1.47 -5.05 -4.55
N PHE A 66 0.31 -4.65 -4.01
CA PHE A 66 -0.98 -5.30 -4.29
C PHE A 66 -1.42 -5.10 -5.75
N ALA A 67 -1.34 -3.86 -6.25
CA ALA A 67 -1.60 -3.52 -7.64
C ALA A 67 -0.66 -4.27 -8.59
N THR A 68 0.64 -4.33 -8.24
CA THR A 68 1.63 -5.09 -9.00
C THR A 68 1.29 -6.57 -9.05
N TRP A 69 0.94 -7.15 -7.90
CA TRP A 69 0.64 -8.57 -7.81
C TRP A 69 -0.62 -8.95 -8.59
N ALA A 70 -1.72 -8.20 -8.44
CA ALA A 70 -2.96 -8.43 -9.18
C ALA A 70 -2.73 -8.36 -10.71
N ALA A 71 -2.08 -7.30 -11.18
CA ALA A 71 -1.87 -7.09 -12.62
C ALA A 71 -0.91 -8.10 -13.26
N ILE A 72 0.15 -8.51 -12.55
CA ILE A 72 1.25 -9.27 -13.14
C ILE A 72 1.16 -10.76 -12.81
N GLN A 73 0.86 -11.10 -11.55
CA GLN A 73 0.84 -12.51 -11.11
C GLN A 73 -0.52 -13.15 -11.38
N VAL A 74 -1.59 -12.49 -10.95
CA VAL A 74 -2.96 -12.97 -11.19
C VAL A 74 -3.44 -12.68 -12.62
N ARG A 75 -2.81 -11.69 -13.28
CA ARG A 75 -3.14 -11.19 -14.63
C ARG A 75 -4.49 -10.48 -14.72
N ASP A 76 -5.01 -10.04 -13.59
CA ASP A 76 -6.15 -9.13 -13.55
C ASP A 76 -5.67 -7.68 -13.62
N ARG A 77 -5.54 -7.18 -14.84
CA ARG A 77 -5.08 -5.82 -15.11
C ARG A 77 -6.11 -4.78 -14.65
N VAL A 78 -7.39 -5.12 -14.65
CA VAL A 78 -8.46 -4.20 -14.24
C VAL A 78 -8.38 -3.95 -12.74
N LEU A 79 -8.27 -4.99 -11.93
CA LEU A 79 -8.05 -4.82 -10.49
C LEU A 79 -6.73 -4.12 -10.21
N GLY A 80 -5.66 -4.49 -10.92
CA GLY A 80 -4.35 -3.85 -10.78
C GLY A 80 -4.40 -2.33 -11.01
N GLU A 81 -5.08 -1.86 -12.06
CA GLU A 81 -5.26 -0.44 -12.34
C GLU A 81 -6.11 0.27 -11.28
N ARG A 82 -7.19 -0.36 -10.81
CA ARG A 82 -8.03 0.18 -9.72
C ARG A 82 -7.23 0.34 -8.42
N LEU A 83 -6.38 -0.62 -8.08
CA LEU A 83 -5.52 -0.53 -6.90
C LEU A 83 -4.36 0.47 -7.07
N ALA A 84 -3.98 0.78 -8.31
CA ALA A 84 -2.89 1.69 -8.62
C ALA A 84 -3.27 3.17 -8.57
N VAL A 85 -4.53 3.51 -8.81
CA VAL A 85 -4.99 4.91 -8.81
C VAL A 85 -5.18 5.49 -7.40
N VAL A 86 -5.19 4.63 -6.38
CA VAL A 86 -5.33 5.03 -4.98
C VAL A 86 -4.14 5.87 -4.54
N ASP A 87 -4.37 7.10 -4.09
CA ASP A 87 -3.34 7.92 -3.44
C ASP A 87 -3.10 7.42 -2.01
N LEU A 88 -2.01 6.68 -1.83
CA LEU A 88 -1.66 6.00 -0.58
C LEU A 88 -1.42 6.97 0.60
N PHE A 89 -1.23 8.26 0.34
CA PHE A 89 -0.94 9.30 1.33
C PHE A 89 -2.14 10.20 1.65
N ASP A 90 -3.28 10.06 0.97
CA ASP A 90 -4.49 10.87 1.20
C ASP A 90 -5.38 10.36 2.36
N PHE A 91 -4.88 9.40 3.14
CA PHE A 91 -5.62 8.79 4.26
C PHE A 91 -5.00 9.17 5.60
N ALA A 92 -5.85 9.52 6.57
CA ALA A 92 -5.43 9.95 7.90
C ALA A 92 -4.66 8.87 8.66
N ASP A 93 -5.02 7.61 8.43
CA ASP A 93 -4.34 6.43 8.98
C ASP A 93 -4.35 5.29 7.97
N VAL A 94 -3.70 4.18 8.31
CA VAL A 94 -3.59 3.00 7.45
C VAL A 94 -4.85 2.14 7.44
N GLU A 95 -5.71 2.23 8.46
CA GLU A 95 -6.96 1.46 8.51
C GLU A 95 -7.99 2.04 7.54
N GLN A 96 -8.00 3.37 7.34
CA GLN A 96 -8.78 4.00 6.27
C GLN A 96 -8.30 3.56 4.88
N LEU A 97 -6.98 3.52 4.66
CA LEU A 97 -6.41 2.97 3.42
C LEU A 97 -6.79 1.50 3.24
N ARG A 98 -6.74 0.69 4.30
CA ARG A 98 -7.18 -0.72 4.25
C ARG A 98 -8.63 -0.81 3.81
N GLY A 99 -9.52 0.00 4.39
CA GLY A 99 -10.93 0.05 4.02
C GLY A 99 -11.15 0.34 2.54
N GLU A 100 -10.41 1.29 1.97
CA GLU A 100 -10.46 1.61 0.53
C GLU A 100 -10.01 0.42 -0.32
N LEU A 101 -8.88 -0.20 0.01
CA LEU A 101 -8.35 -1.36 -0.71
C LEU A 101 -9.34 -2.54 -0.68
N VAL A 102 -9.90 -2.84 0.49
CA VAL A 102 -10.95 -3.86 0.67
C VAL A 102 -12.16 -3.55 -0.20
N GLY A 103 -12.66 -2.31 -0.16
CA GLY A 103 -13.81 -1.89 -0.96
C GLY A 103 -13.58 -2.05 -2.46
N ILE A 104 -12.39 -1.70 -2.96
CA ILE A 104 -12.02 -1.87 -4.37
C ILE A 104 -12.02 -3.34 -4.78
N ILE A 105 -11.42 -4.21 -3.98
CA ILE A 105 -11.30 -5.64 -4.29
C ILE A 105 -12.67 -6.33 -4.17
N ASP A 106 -13.43 -6.05 -3.12
CA ASP A 106 -14.78 -6.59 -2.94
C ASP A 106 -15.72 -6.17 -4.07
N HIS A 107 -15.71 -4.89 -4.43
CA HIS A 107 -16.48 -4.40 -5.58
C HIS A 107 -16.03 -5.07 -6.89
N HIS A 108 -14.73 -5.27 -7.09
CA HIS A 108 -14.23 -5.99 -8.26
C HIS A 108 -14.76 -7.43 -8.32
N LEU A 109 -14.68 -8.17 -7.21
CA LEU A 109 -15.11 -9.57 -7.12
C LEU A 109 -16.62 -9.78 -7.28
N THR A 110 -17.42 -8.76 -6.99
CA THR A 110 -18.90 -8.82 -7.07
C THR A 110 -19.46 -8.32 -8.41
N THR A 111 -18.63 -7.67 -9.23
CA THR A 111 -19.03 -7.12 -10.54
C THR A 111 -18.55 -7.98 -11.72
N LEU A 112 -17.94 -9.14 -11.43
CA LEU A 112 -17.62 -10.22 -12.38
C LEU A 112 -18.83 -11.14 -12.61
#